data_AF-A0A3T1CFW3-F1
#
_entry.id   AF-A0A3T1CFW3-F1
#
_cell.length_a   1.000
_cell.length_b   1.000
_cell.length_c   1.000
_cell.angle_alpha   90.00
_cell.angle_beta   90.00
_cell.angle_gamma   90.00
#
_symmetry.space_group_name_H-M   'P 1'
#
loop_
_entity.id
_entity.type
_entity.pdbx_description
1 polymer ?
#
loop_
_entity_poly.entity_id
_entity_poly.type
_entity_poly.pdbx_seq_one_letter_code
_entity_poly.pdbx_strand_id
1 'polypeptide(L)'
;MEGMIDLNDMSQWDHPVFPVAVAAQASMVAPGTLRMWFVRERITLKAGEFDPGTDAEKAGLPRLLTFRTVLTIAAAAALVRTGTDVAVAYEAAKEWTWFGEGWNGQGPCPRDPACLFELPSFTFLIHRGGPFAKVVKGNPAPDYPDLFAGGNPVPPSPTIVHLNYIDKYVRGVCEGFLRDA
;
A
#
# COMPACT_ATOMS: atom_id res chain seq x y z
N MET A 1 -1.31 27.65 -13.57
CA MET A 1 -0.92 26.32 -14.09
C MET A 1 -0.15 25.65 -12.97
N GLU A 2 -0.86 24.95 -12.08
CA GLU A 2 -0.19 24.01 -11.18
C GLU A 2 0.45 22.91 -12.03
N GLY A 3 1.69 22.54 -11.70
CA GLY A 3 2.38 21.47 -12.43
C GLY A 3 1.58 20.18 -12.34
N MET A 4 1.46 19.48 -13.46
CA MET A 4 0.87 18.14 -13.50
C MET A 4 1.62 17.24 -12.51
N ILE A 5 0.88 16.54 -11.65
CA ILE A 5 1.49 15.65 -10.66
C ILE A 5 2.25 14.54 -11.39
N ASP A 6 3.56 14.46 -11.15
CA ASP A 6 4.43 13.41 -11.64
C ASP A 6 4.59 12.34 -10.56
N LEU A 7 3.98 11.17 -10.78
CA LEU A 7 4.11 10.06 -9.84
C LEU A 7 5.50 9.44 -9.84
N ASN A 8 6.38 9.77 -10.78
CA ASN A 8 7.80 9.41 -10.69
C ASN A 8 8.56 10.32 -9.71
N ASP A 9 8.02 11.51 -9.40
CA ASP A 9 8.51 12.39 -8.35
C ASP A 9 7.90 12.00 -6.99
N MET A 10 8.76 11.50 -6.13
CA MET A 10 8.41 10.97 -4.82
C MET A 10 7.91 12.02 -3.85
N SER A 11 8.35 13.28 -4.00
CA SER A 11 7.86 14.38 -3.17
C SER A 11 6.34 14.58 -3.33
N GLN A 12 5.79 14.08 -4.45
CA GLN A 12 4.39 14.22 -4.81
C GLN A 12 3.51 13.08 -4.32
N TRP A 13 4.09 12.00 -3.78
CA TRP A 13 3.33 10.79 -3.40
C TRP A 13 2.38 11.00 -2.23
N ASP A 14 2.67 12.02 -1.42
CA ASP A 14 1.92 12.38 -0.22
C ASP A 14 0.96 13.56 -0.48
N HIS A 15 0.78 13.96 -1.75
CA HIS A 15 -0.24 14.93 -2.14
C HIS A 15 -1.61 14.24 -2.28
N PRO A 16 -2.63 14.66 -1.52
CA PRO A 16 -3.92 13.99 -1.52
C PRO A 16 -4.77 14.46 -2.71
N VAL A 17 -4.77 13.68 -3.79
CA VAL A 17 -5.52 14.01 -5.02
C VAL A 17 -6.43 12.90 -5.51
N PHE A 18 -6.30 11.68 -4.98
CA PHE A 18 -7.01 10.53 -5.51
C PHE A 18 -8.30 10.25 -4.73
N PRO A 19 -9.49 10.33 -5.36
CA PRO A 19 -10.73 9.98 -4.68
C PRO A 19 -10.80 8.48 -4.39
N VAL A 20 -11.62 8.08 -3.42
CA VAL A 20 -11.86 6.67 -3.05
C VAL A 20 -12.26 5.80 -4.25
N ALA A 21 -12.93 6.36 -5.26
CA ALA A 21 -13.28 5.63 -6.48
C ALA A 21 -12.04 5.17 -7.28
N VAL A 22 -11.03 6.03 -7.39
CA VAL A 22 -9.76 5.68 -8.04
C VAL A 22 -9.02 4.64 -7.22
N ALA A 23 -8.99 4.80 -5.89
CA ALA A 23 -8.39 3.80 -5.00
C ALA A 23 -9.09 2.43 -5.07
N ALA A 24 -10.41 2.41 -5.23
CA ALA A 24 -11.19 1.19 -5.41
C ALA A 24 -10.81 0.47 -6.72
N GLN A 25 -10.71 1.22 -7.82
CA GLN A 25 -10.25 0.68 -9.11
C GLN A 25 -8.81 0.15 -9.03
N ALA A 26 -7.91 0.93 -8.43
CA ALA A 26 -6.50 0.59 -8.27
C ALA A 26 -6.27 -0.66 -7.39
N SER A 27 -7.12 -0.86 -6.39
CA SER A 27 -7.07 -2.03 -5.49
C SER A 27 -7.86 -3.25 -5.98
N MET A 28 -8.61 -3.11 -7.09
CA MET A 28 -9.55 -4.11 -7.60
C MET A 28 -10.61 -4.50 -6.56
N VAL A 29 -11.08 -3.52 -5.79
CA VAL A 29 -12.13 -3.68 -4.78
C VAL A 29 -13.35 -2.87 -5.23
N ALA A 30 -14.56 -3.41 -5.05
CA ALA A 30 -15.77 -2.66 -5.36
C ALA A 30 -15.82 -1.36 -4.53
N PRO A 31 -16.19 -0.20 -5.11
CA PRO A 31 -16.18 1.08 -4.38
C PRO A 31 -17.00 1.07 -3.09
N GLY A 32 -18.15 0.39 -3.08
CA GLY A 32 -18.96 0.21 -1.87
C GLY A 32 -18.25 -0.58 -0.78
N THR A 33 -17.51 -1.63 -1.14
CA THR A 33 -16.71 -2.43 -0.21
C THR A 33 -15.57 -1.61 0.39
N LEU A 34 -14.82 -0.86 -0.42
CA LEU A 34 -13.75 -0.02 0.09
C LEU A 34 -14.27 1.09 1.00
N ARG A 35 -15.41 1.71 0.67
CA ARG A 35 -16.10 2.66 1.58
C ARG A 35 -16.44 2.01 2.92
N MET A 36 -16.94 0.77 2.91
CA MET A 36 -17.24 0.04 4.15
C MET A 36 -16.01 -0.27 4.98
N TRP A 37 -14.82 -0.42 4.38
CA TRP A 37 -13.58 -0.59 5.14
C TRP A 37 -13.25 0.65 5.97
N PHE A 38 -13.47 1.85 5.44
CA PHE A 38 -13.32 3.11 6.18
C PHE A 38 -14.42 3.31 7.22
N VAL A 39 -15.70 3.16 6.84
CA VAL A 39 -16.85 3.37 7.74
C VAL A 39 -16.83 2.44 8.95
N ARG A 40 -16.32 1.21 8.78
CA ARG A 40 -16.20 0.23 9.87
C ARG A 40 -14.86 0.28 10.60
N GLU A 41 -14.07 1.34 10.37
CA GLU A 41 -12.77 1.57 11.01
C GLU A 41 -11.81 0.37 10.85
N ARG A 42 -11.95 -0.38 9.75
CA ARG A 42 -11.01 -1.44 9.38
C ARG A 42 -9.77 -0.84 8.72
N ILE A 43 -9.93 0.31 8.10
CA ILE A 43 -8.84 1.18 7.67
C ILE A 43 -9.02 2.52 8.36
N THR A 44 -8.08 2.86 9.23
CA THR A 44 -8.05 4.15 9.92
C THR A 44 -6.91 4.98 9.37
N LEU A 45 -7.27 5.98 8.57
CA LEU A 45 -6.30 6.90 7.97
C LEU A 45 -5.77 7.88 9.02
N LYS A 46 -4.45 8.05 9.05
CA LYS A 46 -3.77 9.05 9.90
C LYS A 46 -3.52 10.34 9.14
N ALA A 47 -3.15 11.40 9.85
CA ALA A 47 -2.76 12.66 9.23
C ALA A 47 -1.63 12.43 8.19
N GLY A 48 -1.80 13.00 6.99
CA GLY A 48 -0.88 12.78 5.87
C GLY A 48 -1.23 11.58 4.97
N GLU A 49 -2.16 10.71 5.36
CA GLU A 49 -2.65 9.62 4.48
C GLU A 49 -3.80 10.06 3.56
N PHE A 50 -4.39 11.22 3.85
CA PHE A 50 -5.54 11.80 3.16
C PHE A 50 -5.56 13.32 3.37
N ASP A 51 -6.36 14.02 2.56
CA ASP A 51 -6.69 15.42 2.84
C ASP A 51 -7.57 15.46 4.10
N PRO A 52 -7.07 15.98 5.24
CA PRO A 52 -7.83 16.01 6.48
C PRO A 52 -9.12 16.82 6.36
N GLY A 53 -9.25 17.67 5.32
CA GLY A 53 -10.47 18.28 4.78
C GLY A 53 -11.70 18.12 5.65
N THR A 54 -11.65 18.65 6.88
CA THR A 54 -12.74 18.57 7.84
C THR A 54 -13.97 19.30 7.31
N ASP A 55 -13.79 20.15 6.29
CA ASP A 55 -14.83 20.85 5.56
C ASP A 55 -15.23 20.14 4.26
N ALA A 56 -14.37 19.32 3.64
CA ALA A 56 -14.70 18.59 2.41
C ALA A 56 -15.78 17.53 2.66
N GLU A 57 -15.62 16.69 3.70
CA GLU A 57 -16.66 15.71 4.06
C GLU A 57 -17.95 16.38 4.56
N LYS A 58 -17.84 17.50 5.28
CA LYS A 58 -19.01 18.29 5.71
C LYS A 58 -19.73 18.97 4.54
N ALA A 59 -19.02 19.30 3.47
CA ALA A 59 -19.55 19.86 2.23
C ALA A 59 -20.01 18.79 1.22
N GLY A 60 -19.93 17.50 1.57
CA GLY A 60 -20.29 16.40 0.66
C GLY A 60 -19.28 16.12 -0.46
N LEU A 61 -18.07 16.67 -0.35
CA LEU A 61 -16.96 16.43 -1.27
C LEU A 61 -16.26 15.10 -0.94
N PRO A 62 -15.70 14.41 -1.95
CA PRO A 62 -15.03 13.14 -1.74
C PRO A 62 -13.71 13.33 -0.98
N ARG A 63 -13.49 12.49 0.04
CA ARG A 63 -12.19 12.34 0.69
C ARG A 63 -11.11 11.98 -0.35
N LEU A 64 -10.04 12.77 -0.40
CA LEU A 64 -8.89 12.55 -1.29
C LEU A 64 -7.77 11.82 -0.54
N LEU A 65 -7.19 10.84 -1.20
CA LEU A 65 -6.14 9.95 -0.72
C LEU A 65 -4.82 10.30 -1.42
N THR A 66 -3.72 10.08 -0.72
CA THR A 66 -2.38 10.19 -1.32
C THR A 66 -2.07 8.97 -2.17
N PHE A 67 -1.16 9.09 -3.13
CA PHE A 67 -0.72 7.94 -3.94
C PHE A 67 -0.19 6.80 -3.06
N ARG A 68 0.59 7.15 -2.02
CA ARG A 68 1.11 6.20 -1.03
C ARG A 68 -0.01 5.42 -0.33
N THR A 69 -1.09 6.11 0.05
CA THR A 69 -2.28 5.45 0.64
C THR A 69 -2.95 4.52 -0.35
N VAL A 70 -3.07 4.90 -1.62
CA VAL A 70 -3.63 4.02 -2.67
C VAL A 70 -2.80 2.74 -2.83
N LEU A 71 -1.47 2.85 -2.87
CA LEU A 71 -0.57 1.68 -2.89
C LEU A 71 -0.79 0.79 -1.67
N THR A 72 -0.92 1.39 -0.48
CA THR A 72 -1.15 0.67 0.78
C THR A 72 -2.45 -0.14 0.71
N ILE A 73 -3.54 0.49 0.25
CA ILE A 73 -4.85 -0.17 0.11
C ILE A 73 -4.77 -1.30 -0.92
N ALA A 74 -4.06 -1.11 -2.04
CA ALA A 74 -3.93 -2.14 -3.07
C ALA A 74 -3.14 -3.37 -2.58
N ALA A 75 -2.06 -3.17 -1.82
CA ALA A 75 -1.35 -4.26 -1.15
C ALA A 75 -2.21 -4.96 -0.08
N ALA A 76 -2.92 -4.19 0.74
CA ALA A 76 -3.86 -4.74 1.71
C ALA A 76 -4.95 -5.58 1.03
N ALA A 77 -5.53 -5.10 -0.08
CA ALA A 77 -6.52 -5.85 -0.84
C ALA A 77 -5.98 -7.18 -1.40
N ALA A 78 -4.69 -7.24 -1.75
CA ALA A 78 -4.04 -8.49 -2.15
C ALA A 78 -3.97 -9.51 -1.01
N LEU A 79 -3.67 -9.07 0.22
CA LEU A 79 -3.70 -9.92 1.42
C LEU A 79 -5.13 -10.33 1.82
N VAL A 80 -6.11 -9.43 1.66
CA VAL A 80 -7.52 -9.74 1.96
C VAL A 80 -8.04 -10.85 1.04
N ARG A 81 -7.63 -10.87 -0.23
CA ARG A 81 -8.00 -11.94 -1.17
C ARG A 81 -7.50 -13.34 -0.76
N THR A 82 -6.48 -13.43 0.10
CA THR A 82 -6.00 -14.70 0.65
C THR A 82 -6.64 -15.09 1.98
N GLY A 83 -7.61 -14.30 2.45
CA GLY A 83 -8.35 -14.55 3.69
C GLY A 83 -7.87 -13.77 4.91
N THR A 84 -6.94 -12.82 4.73
CA THR A 84 -6.49 -11.94 5.83
C THR A 84 -7.57 -10.93 6.21
N ASP A 85 -7.76 -10.67 7.50
CA ASP A 85 -8.65 -9.59 7.97
C ASP A 85 -8.18 -8.23 7.45
N VAL A 86 -9.12 -7.34 7.13
CA VAL A 86 -8.84 -6.05 6.50
C VAL A 86 -7.92 -5.16 7.34
N ALA A 87 -8.13 -5.09 8.66
CA ALA A 87 -7.32 -4.24 9.53
C ALA A 87 -5.88 -4.79 9.62
N VAL A 88 -5.77 -6.11 9.75
CA VAL A 88 -4.49 -6.82 9.78
C VAL A 88 -3.73 -6.64 8.47
N ALA A 89 -4.43 -6.78 7.33
CA ALA A 89 -3.87 -6.60 6.00
C ALA A 89 -3.40 -5.16 5.75
N TYR A 90 -4.16 -4.17 6.22
CA TYR A 90 -3.79 -2.77 6.07
C TYR A 90 -2.52 -2.42 6.86
N GLU A 91 -2.44 -2.80 8.13
CA GLU A 91 -1.24 -2.57 8.94
C GLU A 91 -0.02 -3.30 8.36
N ALA A 92 -0.20 -4.55 7.92
CA ALA A 92 0.87 -5.30 7.25
C ALA A 92 1.34 -4.62 5.95
N ALA A 93 0.43 -4.02 5.17
CA ALA A 93 0.79 -3.30 3.96
C ALA A 93 1.58 -2.01 4.24
N LYS A 94 1.40 -1.38 5.41
CA LYS A 94 2.15 -0.18 5.81
C LYS A 94 3.65 -0.45 5.99
N GLU A 95 4.02 -1.70 6.28
CA GLU A 95 5.42 -2.13 6.30
C GLU A 95 6.12 -1.91 4.96
N TRP A 96 5.37 -1.86 3.86
CA TRP A 96 5.94 -1.55 2.55
C TRP A 96 5.89 -0.05 2.23
N THR A 97 4.75 0.60 2.42
CA THR A 97 4.53 1.95 1.92
C THR A 97 4.99 3.06 2.88
N TRP A 98 5.08 2.78 4.19
CA TRP A 98 5.36 3.78 5.23
C TRP A 98 6.61 3.49 6.07
N PHE A 99 6.89 2.23 6.38
CA PHE A 99 8.00 1.86 7.28
C PHE A 99 9.21 1.27 6.55
N GLY A 100 8.94 0.37 5.61
CA GLY A 100 9.90 -0.34 4.77
C GLY A 100 10.68 -1.51 5.45
N GLU A 101 11.33 -2.44 4.69
CA GLU A 101 12.59 -3.23 5.00
C GLU A 101 13.37 -2.90 6.30
N GLY A 102 12.86 -3.37 7.43
CA GLY A 102 13.44 -3.05 8.72
C GLY A 102 12.80 -3.80 9.87
N TRP A 103 12.39 -5.05 9.67
CA TRP A 103 12.09 -5.90 10.82
C TRP A 103 13.40 -6.39 11.42
N ASN A 104 14.06 -5.56 12.25
CA ASN A 104 15.12 -5.93 13.21
C ASN A 104 15.46 -4.81 14.22
N GLY A 105 14.51 -3.93 14.58
CA GLY A 105 14.73 -2.95 15.66
C GLY A 105 15.75 -1.84 15.35
N GLN A 106 16.15 -1.67 14.08
CA GLN A 106 17.08 -0.63 13.64
C GLN A 106 16.35 0.59 13.06
N GLY A 107 15.27 1.05 13.73
CA GLY A 107 14.56 2.28 13.38
C GLY A 107 13.98 2.34 11.95
N PRO A 108 13.18 3.38 11.64
CA PRO A 108 12.78 3.65 10.27
C PRO A 108 14.02 4.06 9.48
N CYS A 109 14.45 3.23 8.53
CA CYS A 109 15.42 3.66 7.54
C CYS A 109 14.66 4.56 6.55
N PRO A 110 14.98 5.86 6.41
CA PRO A 110 14.32 6.71 5.41
C PRO A 110 14.58 6.10 4.02
N ARG A 111 13.52 5.62 3.39
CA ARG A 111 13.58 4.94 2.09
C ARG A 111 13.42 5.96 0.98
N ASP A 112 14.24 5.84 -0.05
CA ASP A 112 13.95 6.43 -1.36
C ASP A 112 12.96 5.52 -2.11
N PRO A 113 11.70 5.96 -2.36
CA PRO A 113 10.70 5.20 -3.10
C PRO A 113 11.09 4.65 -4.49
N ALA A 114 12.13 5.17 -5.15
CA ALA A 114 12.66 4.58 -6.40
C ALA A 114 13.43 3.26 -6.15
N CYS A 115 14.00 3.07 -4.96
CA CYS A 115 14.80 1.89 -4.63
C CYS A 115 13.94 0.64 -4.33
N LEU A 116 12.61 0.78 -4.28
CA LEU A 116 11.67 -0.34 -4.08
C LEU A 116 11.40 -1.15 -5.35
N PHE A 117 11.69 -0.60 -6.53
CA PHE A 117 11.36 -1.23 -7.81
C PHE A 117 12.52 -1.27 -8.79
N GLU A 118 13.75 -1.18 -8.26
CA GLU A 118 14.97 -1.32 -9.05
C GLU A 118 14.99 -2.68 -9.75
N LEU A 119 14.68 -2.65 -11.04
CA LEU A 119 14.88 -3.78 -11.93
C LEU A 119 16.38 -4.09 -12.00
N PRO A 120 16.79 -5.38 -12.05
CA PRO A 120 15.95 -6.55 -12.33
C PRO A 120 15.30 -7.21 -11.10
N SER A 121 15.45 -6.65 -9.90
CA SER A 121 14.95 -7.28 -8.67
C SER A 121 13.46 -7.06 -8.46
N PHE A 122 12.76 -8.11 -8.05
CA PHE A 122 11.38 -8.05 -7.60
C PHE A 122 11.32 -7.79 -6.09
N THR A 123 10.25 -7.13 -5.66
CA THR A 123 9.97 -6.77 -4.28
C THR A 123 8.71 -7.47 -3.83
N PHE A 124 8.78 -8.09 -2.67
CA PHE A 124 7.74 -8.95 -2.12
C PHE A 124 7.36 -8.52 -0.72
N LEU A 125 6.06 -8.60 -0.41
CA LEU A 125 5.54 -8.52 0.94
C LEU A 125 5.22 -9.94 1.42
N ILE A 126 5.89 -10.38 2.47
CA ILE A 126 5.73 -11.70 3.09
C ILE A 126 4.96 -11.53 4.39
N HIS A 127 3.73 -12.03 4.41
CA HIS A 127 2.83 -11.96 5.56
C HIS A 127 2.62 -13.36 6.15
N ARG A 128 2.71 -13.48 7.49
CA ARG A 128 2.62 -14.76 8.22
C ARG A 128 1.51 -14.76 9.28
N GLY A 129 0.47 -13.95 9.08
CA GLY A 129 -0.53 -13.69 10.11
C GLY A 129 -0.11 -12.60 11.09
N GLY A 130 -1.10 -11.99 11.75
CA GLY A 130 -0.88 -10.80 12.59
C GLY A 130 -0.61 -9.53 11.78
N PRO A 131 -0.44 -8.37 12.44
CA PRO A 131 -0.41 -7.05 11.78
C PRO A 131 0.91 -6.72 11.07
N PHE A 132 1.86 -7.66 11.06
CA PHE A 132 3.22 -7.41 10.61
C PHE A 132 3.56 -8.23 9.37
N ALA A 133 4.32 -7.63 8.46
CA ALA A 133 4.83 -8.28 7.27
C ALA A 133 6.29 -7.89 7.02
N LYS A 134 7.00 -8.75 6.31
CA LYS A 134 8.38 -8.53 5.90
C LYS A 134 8.41 -8.10 4.44
N VAL A 135 9.12 -7.01 4.14
CA VAL A 135 9.41 -6.60 2.76
C VAL A 135 10.79 -7.10 2.39
N VAL A 136 10.90 -7.79 1.26
CA VAL A 136 12.18 -8.35 0.77
C VAL A 136 12.33 -8.13 -0.72
N LYS A 137 13.59 -8.05 -1.17
CA LYS A 137 13.96 -8.09 -2.59
C LYS A 137 14.35 -9.52 -2.97
N GLY A 138 14.12 -9.91 -4.22
CA GLY A 138 14.52 -11.21 -4.75
C GLY A 138 14.47 -11.26 -6.26
N ASN A 139 15.15 -12.24 -6.86
CA ASN A 139 15.16 -12.41 -8.32
C ASN A 139 15.30 -13.91 -8.69
N PRO A 140 14.26 -14.57 -9.24
CA PRO A 140 12.89 -14.11 -9.50
C PRO A 140 11.92 -14.29 -8.32
N ALA A 141 12.42 -14.77 -7.18
CA ALA A 141 11.64 -15.11 -6.00
C ALA A 141 12.34 -14.65 -4.72
N PRO A 142 11.64 -14.55 -3.56
CA PRO A 142 12.26 -14.34 -2.26
C PRO A 142 13.22 -15.47 -1.90
N ASP A 143 14.23 -15.17 -1.07
CA ASP A 143 15.14 -16.20 -0.59
C ASP A 143 14.45 -17.14 0.42
N TYR A 144 14.88 -18.40 0.47
CA TYR A 144 14.31 -19.42 1.36
C TYR A 144 14.25 -18.99 2.85
N PRO A 145 15.27 -18.34 3.43
CA PRO A 145 15.20 -17.83 4.80
C PRO A 145 14.07 -16.81 4.99
N ASP A 146 13.75 -16.02 3.97
CA ASP A 146 12.65 -15.05 4.05
C ASP A 146 11.29 -15.72 4.13
N LEU A 147 11.16 -16.95 3.63
CA LEU A 147 9.94 -17.74 3.63
C LEU A 147 9.79 -18.59 4.90
N PHE A 148 10.89 -19.11 5.47
CA PHE A 148 10.81 -20.13 6.53
C PHE A 148 11.59 -19.84 7.83
N ALA A 149 12.35 -18.76 7.94
CA ALA A 149 13.12 -18.44 9.16
C ALA A 149 12.25 -17.83 10.28
N GLY A 150 11.15 -18.49 10.66
CA GLY A 150 10.21 -18.03 11.68
C GLY A 150 10.49 -18.50 13.11
N GLY A 151 11.52 -19.32 13.32
CA GLY A 151 11.73 -20.00 14.60
C GLY A 151 10.66 -21.06 14.88
N ASN A 152 10.66 -21.60 16.10
CA ASN A 152 9.71 -22.61 16.56
C ASN A 152 8.72 -21.93 17.55
N PRO A 153 7.39 -22.13 17.44
CA PRO A 153 6.69 -23.01 16.48
C PRO A 153 6.74 -22.51 15.03
N VAL A 154 6.67 -23.44 14.09
CA VAL A 154 6.61 -23.14 12.64
C VAL A 154 5.42 -22.21 12.38
N PRO A 155 5.64 -21.00 11.84
CA PRO A 155 4.56 -20.07 11.56
C PRO A 155 3.64 -20.63 10.46
N PRO A 156 2.38 -20.14 10.37
CA PRO A 156 1.48 -20.49 9.27
C PRO A 156 2.12 -20.15 7.92
N SER A 157 1.71 -20.87 6.87
CA SER A 157 2.22 -20.69 5.51
C SER A 157 2.18 -19.20 5.10
N PRO A 158 3.29 -18.64 4.60
CA PRO A 158 3.33 -17.24 4.26
C PRO A 158 2.42 -16.92 3.07
N THR A 159 1.71 -15.80 3.14
CA THR A 159 1.16 -15.14 1.96
C THR A 159 2.23 -14.24 1.35
N ILE A 160 2.46 -14.36 0.05
CA ILE A 160 3.43 -13.56 -0.70
C ILE A 160 2.68 -12.63 -1.65
N VAL A 161 2.95 -11.34 -1.58
CA VAL A 161 2.40 -10.33 -2.50
C VAL A 161 3.53 -9.72 -3.32
N HIS A 162 3.37 -9.73 -4.64
CA HIS A 162 4.33 -9.12 -5.58
C HIS A 162 4.07 -7.62 -5.71
N LEU A 163 4.91 -6.82 -5.06
CA LEU A 163 4.67 -5.38 -4.91
C LEU A 163 4.92 -4.60 -6.21
N ASN A 164 5.86 -5.02 -7.06
CA ASN A 164 6.10 -4.36 -8.36
C ASN A 164 4.87 -4.43 -9.28
N TYR A 165 4.13 -5.54 -9.25
CA TYR A 165 2.92 -5.67 -10.06
C TYR A 165 1.79 -4.79 -9.54
N ILE A 166 1.70 -4.64 -8.21
CA ILE A 166 0.76 -3.72 -7.58
C ILE A 166 1.11 -2.28 -7.96
N ASP A 167 2.37 -1.85 -7.79
CA ASP A 167 2.79 -0.50 -8.15
C ASP A 167 2.52 -0.21 -9.62
N LYS A 168 2.97 -1.07 -10.54
CA LYS A 168 2.76 -0.88 -11.98
C LYS A 168 1.27 -0.69 -12.32
N TYR A 169 0.40 -1.49 -11.74
CA TYR A 169 -1.04 -1.39 -12.00
C TYR A 169 -1.65 -0.13 -11.37
N VAL A 170 -1.38 0.11 -10.08
CA VAL A 170 -1.90 1.26 -9.33
C VAL A 170 -1.45 2.57 -9.96
N ARG A 171 -0.16 2.67 -10.31
CA ARG A 171 0.43 3.81 -11.02
C ARG A 171 -0.27 4.06 -12.35
N GLY A 172 -0.48 3.02 -13.17
CA GLY A 172 -1.22 3.16 -14.43
C GLY A 172 -2.65 3.69 -14.26
N VAL A 173 -3.36 3.25 -13.21
CA VAL A 173 -4.72 3.75 -12.89
C VAL A 173 -4.68 5.21 -12.44
N CYS A 174 -3.76 5.55 -11.52
CA CYS A 174 -3.61 6.91 -10.99
C CYS A 174 -3.14 7.91 -12.05
N GLU A 175 -2.18 7.53 -12.90
CA GLU A 175 -1.75 8.35 -14.05
C GLU A 175 -2.88 8.55 -15.05
N GLY A 176 -3.71 7.52 -15.29
CA GLY A 176 -4.90 7.66 -16.13
C GLY A 176 -5.85 8.74 -15.59
N PHE A 177 -6.14 8.70 -14.30
CA PHE A 177 -6.96 9.72 -13.64
C PHE A 177 -6.34 11.13 -13.74
N LEU A 178 -5.04 11.27 -13.53
CA LEU A 178 -4.35 12.57 -13.60
C LEU A 178 -4.31 13.17 -15.02
N ARG A 179 -4.43 12.36 -16.08
CA ARG A 179 -4.50 12.85 -17.46
C ARG A 179 -5.90 13.35 -17.84
N ASP A 180 -6.93 12.79 -17.21
CA ASP A 180 -8.33 13.10 -17.48
C ASP A 180 -8.91 14.20 -16.58
N ALA A 181 -8.19 14.58 -15.52
CA ALA A 181 -8.57 15.58 -14.52
C ALA A 181 -8.14 17.01 -14.91
#